data_AF-A0A6N6ZB13-F1
#
_entry.id   AF-A0A6N6ZB13-F1
#
_cell.length_a   1.000
_cell.length_b   1.000
_cell.length_c   1.000
_cell.angle_alpha   90.00
_cell.angle_beta   90.00
_cell.angle_gamma   90.00
#
_symmetry.space_group_name_H-M   'P 1'
#
loop_
_entity.id
_entity.type
_entity.pdbx_description
1 polymer ?
#
loop_
_entity_poly.entity_id
_entity_poly.type
_entity_poly.pdbx_seq_one_letter_code
_entity_poly.pdbx_strand_id
1 'polypeptide(L)'
;MPTQGSAYKPRMRLFIPFRLVYLLAAWALCLAPLASAAPDFAPELESQITRIEASVGGRLGVGVIDTQTDTSWNYRGDERFPLCSTFKVLACATLLSRVDAGATQLDRRVAYERADLVTYSPSRSTTRVRA
;
A
#
# COMPACT_ATOMS: atom_id res chain seq x y z
N MET A 1 -27.32 15.94 -83.22
CA MET A 1 -26.66 16.83 -82.25
C MET A 1 -25.72 16.00 -81.39
N PRO A 2 -24.51 16.49 -81.07
CA PRO A 2 -23.38 15.65 -80.68
C PRO A 2 -23.33 15.34 -79.17
N THR A 3 -22.70 14.21 -78.88
CA THR A 3 -22.28 13.71 -77.57
C THR A 3 -20.92 14.28 -77.17
N GLN A 4 -20.79 14.92 -76.00
CA GLN A 4 -19.55 14.95 -75.22
C GLN A 4 -19.85 15.18 -73.73
N GLY A 5 -19.60 14.18 -72.90
CA GLY A 5 -19.53 14.30 -71.45
C GLY A 5 -18.08 14.17 -71.00
N SER A 6 -17.41 15.30 -70.78
CA SER A 6 -16.04 15.37 -70.26
C SER A 6 -16.04 15.17 -68.74
N ALA A 7 -15.22 14.23 -68.27
CA ALA A 7 -15.03 13.90 -66.87
C ALA A 7 -14.21 14.97 -66.14
N TYR A 8 -14.84 15.66 -65.19
CA TYR A 8 -14.15 16.56 -64.24
C TYR A 8 -13.94 15.85 -62.90
N LYS A 9 -12.66 15.67 -62.51
CA LYS A 9 -12.23 15.10 -61.22
C LYS A 9 -11.83 16.24 -60.27
N PRO A 10 -12.54 16.51 -59.16
CA PRO A 10 -12.11 17.54 -58.23
C PRO A 10 -11.06 16.98 -57.25
N ARG A 11 -9.91 17.65 -57.16
CA ARG A 11 -8.96 17.50 -56.06
C ARG A 11 -9.40 18.39 -54.91
N MET A 12 -9.97 17.82 -53.85
CA MET A 12 -10.27 18.54 -52.61
C MET A 12 -8.97 18.85 -51.84
N ARG A 13 -8.67 20.13 -51.65
CA ARG A 13 -7.69 20.60 -50.67
C ARG A 13 -8.41 20.81 -49.34
N LEU A 14 -8.05 20.00 -48.34
CA LEU A 14 -8.56 20.07 -46.98
C LEU A 14 -7.94 21.30 -46.28
N PHE A 15 -8.71 22.39 -46.17
CA PHE A 15 -8.38 23.57 -45.39
C PHE A 15 -8.89 23.39 -43.95
N ILE A 16 -7.98 23.13 -43.00
CA ILE A 16 -8.31 23.08 -41.57
C ILE A 16 -8.36 24.52 -41.05
N PRO A 17 -9.51 25.02 -40.57
CA PRO A 17 -9.60 26.40 -40.08
C PRO A 17 -8.90 26.52 -38.72
N PHE A 18 -8.05 27.53 -38.57
CA PHE A 18 -7.31 27.87 -37.33
C PHE A 18 -8.19 28.00 -36.08
N ARG A 19 -9.50 28.24 -36.25
CA ARG A 19 -10.48 28.27 -35.14
C ARG A 19 -10.69 26.92 -34.46
N LEU A 20 -10.47 25.80 -35.17
CA LEU A 20 -10.61 24.45 -34.63
C LEU A 20 -9.42 24.06 -33.73
N VAL A 21 -8.22 24.58 -34.03
CA VAL A 21 -7.02 24.40 -33.21
C VAL A 21 -7.18 25.11 -31.85
N TYR A 22 -7.75 26.32 -31.86
CA TYR A 22 -7.97 27.11 -30.64
C TYR A 22 -9.03 26.49 -29.71
N LEU A 23 -10.08 25.88 -30.28
CA LEU A 23 -11.12 25.20 -29.50
C LEU A 23 -10.61 23.91 -28.83
N LEU A 24 -9.70 23.19 -29.47
CA LEU A 24 -9.05 22.00 -28.88
C LEU A 24 -8.05 22.37 -27.78
N ALA A 25 -7.30 23.46 -27.95
CA ALA A 25 -6.38 23.97 -26.93
C ALA A 25 -7.13 24.48 -25.67
N ALA A 26 -8.29 25.11 -25.84
CA ALA A 26 -9.14 25.56 -24.74
C ALA A 26 -9.75 24.38 -23.96
N TRP A 27 -10.04 23.25 -24.64
CA TRP A 27 -10.53 22.04 -24.00
C TRP A 27 -9.44 21.31 -23.19
N ALA A 28 -8.20 21.30 -23.69
CA ALA A 28 -7.05 20.72 -22.99
C ALA A 28 -6.69 21.49 -21.69
N LEU A 29 -6.91 22.81 -21.65
CA LEU A 29 -6.65 23.62 -20.45
C LEU A 29 -7.72 23.44 -19.37
N CYS A 30 -8.92 22.99 -19.74
CA CYS A 30 -10.03 22.74 -18.83
C CYS A 30 -9.97 21.33 -18.16
N LEU A 31 -9.06 20.47 -18.64
CA LEU A 31 -8.78 19.14 -18.08
C LEU A 31 -7.49 19.09 -17.24
N ALA A 32 -6.98 20.25 -16.79
CA ALA A 32 -6.00 20.24 -15.72
C ALA A 32 -6.66 19.57 -14.50
N PRO A 33 -6.18 18.42 -14.02
CA PRO A 33 -6.71 17.89 -12.79
C PRO A 33 -6.43 18.93 -11.72
N LEU A 34 -7.47 19.35 -11.00
CA LEU A 34 -7.31 19.81 -9.62
C LEU A 34 -6.74 18.62 -8.86
N ALA A 35 -5.45 18.36 -9.03
CA ALA A 35 -4.70 17.51 -8.14
C ALA A 35 -4.74 18.25 -6.80
N SER A 36 -5.65 17.82 -5.94
CA SER A 36 -5.61 18.20 -4.54
C SER A 36 -4.24 17.74 -4.05
N ALA A 37 -3.34 18.71 -3.82
CA ALA A 37 -2.12 18.45 -3.10
C ALA A 37 -2.56 18.08 -1.67
N ALA A 38 -2.73 16.78 -1.43
CA ALA A 38 -2.83 16.29 -0.08
C ALA A 38 -1.61 16.85 0.68
N PRO A 39 -1.79 17.37 1.91
CA PRO A 39 -0.68 17.88 2.68
C PRO A 39 0.41 16.80 2.75
N ASP A 40 1.58 17.11 2.20
CA ASP A 40 2.71 16.21 2.20
C ASP A 40 3.38 16.29 3.56
N PHE A 41 2.98 15.39 4.46
CA PHE A 41 3.56 15.28 5.80
C PHE A 41 4.90 14.55 5.80
N ALA A 42 5.31 13.94 4.68
CA ALA A 42 6.53 13.16 4.57
C ALA A 42 7.80 13.91 5.02
N PRO A 43 8.08 15.16 4.59
CA PRO A 43 9.32 15.85 4.97
C PRO A 43 9.40 16.17 6.47
N GLU A 44 8.28 16.56 7.09
CA GLU A 44 8.26 16.80 8.54
C GLU A 44 8.42 15.48 9.30
N LEU A 45 7.72 14.42 8.87
CA LEU A 45 7.80 13.11 9.48
C LEU A 45 9.23 12.53 9.39
N GLU A 46 9.89 12.67 8.25
CA GLU A 46 11.27 12.24 8.03
C GLU A 46 12.26 13.00 8.94
N SER A 47 12.09 14.32 9.07
CA SER A 47 12.90 15.15 9.97
C SER A 47 12.77 14.69 11.43
N GLN A 48 11.55 14.44 11.89
CA GLN A 48 11.27 13.95 13.25
C GLN A 48 11.89 12.58 13.49
N ILE A 49 11.73 11.64 12.54
CA ILE A 49 12.27 10.29 12.63
C ILE A 49 13.80 10.30 12.63
N THR A 50 14.43 11.11 11.78
CA THR A 50 15.89 11.27 11.74
C THR A 50 16.43 11.80 13.07
N ARG A 51 15.73 12.76 13.68
CA ARG A 51 16.09 13.27 15.01
C ARG A 51 15.98 12.21 16.10
N ILE A 52 14.95 11.36 16.05
CA ILE A 52 14.78 10.24 16.98
C ILE A 52 15.90 9.21 16.77
N GLU A 53 16.17 8.82 15.52
CA GLU A 53 17.26 7.88 15.19
C GLU A 53 18.59 8.37 15.76
N ALA A 54 18.92 9.64 15.54
CA ALA A 54 20.13 10.26 16.09
C ALA A 54 20.17 10.25 17.63
N SER A 55 19.04 10.50 18.29
CA SER A 55 18.96 10.51 19.77
C SER A 55 19.13 9.14 20.41
N VAL A 56 18.67 8.07 19.73
CA VAL A 56 18.74 6.69 20.23
C VAL A 56 20.15 6.10 20.00
N GLY A 57 20.91 6.63 19.05
CA GLY A 57 22.23 6.11 18.69
C GLY A 57 22.17 4.73 18.02
N GLY A 58 21.03 4.39 17.42
CA GLY A 58 20.77 3.10 16.77
C GLY A 58 20.21 3.27 15.36
N ARG A 59 19.58 2.21 14.83
CA ARG A 59 18.84 2.25 13.56
C ARG A 59 17.34 2.25 13.82
N LEU A 60 16.60 3.04 13.06
CA LEU A 60 15.14 3.13 13.15
C LEU A 60 14.51 2.81 11.80
N GLY A 61 13.57 1.86 11.77
CA GLY A 61 12.74 1.56 10.61
C GLY A 61 11.28 1.92 10.91
N VAL A 62 10.61 2.58 9.97
CA VAL A 62 9.21 3.02 10.12
C VAL A 62 8.44 2.69 8.84
N GLY A 63 7.25 2.12 9.00
CA GLY A 63 6.28 1.93 7.91
C GLY A 63 4.92 2.44 8.36
N VAL A 64 4.27 3.23 7.52
CA VAL A 64 2.96 3.83 7.76
C VAL A 64 2.08 3.51 6.57
N ILE A 65 0.85 3.06 6.84
CA ILE A 65 -0.19 2.83 5.84
C ILE A 65 -1.42 3.58 6.34
N ASP A 66 -1.90 4.52 5.52
CA ASP A 66 -3.21 5.14 5.73
C ASP A 66 -4.28 4.25 5.09
N THR A 67 -5.07 3.58 5.93
CA THR A 67 -6.12 2.66 5.48
C THR A 67 -7.34 3.36 4.88
N GLN A 68 -7.45 4.69 4.97
CA GLN A 68 -8.51 5.44 4.30
C GLN A 68 -8.14 5.76 2.85
N THR A 69 -6.88 6.06 2.59
CA THR A 69 -6.39 6.48 1.26
C THR A 69 -5.57 5.42 0.53
N ASP A 70 -5.26 4.30 1.20
CA ASP A 70 -4.32 3.25 0.76
C ASP A 70 -2.92 3.80 0.41
N THR A 71 -2.57 4.98 0.94
CA THR A 71 -1.24 5.55 0.78
C THR A 71 -0.29 4.96 1.80
N SER A 72 0.94 4.70 1.39
CA SER A 72 1.98 4.18 2.25
C SER A 72 3.21 5.07 2.23
N TRP A 73 3.85 5.21 3.38
CA TRP A 73 5.12 5.91 3.53
C TRP A 73 6.05 5.06 4.40
N ASN A 74 7.35 5.09 4.13
CA ASN A 74 8.32 4.34 4.92
C ASN A 74 9.66 5.06 5.05
N TYR A 75 10.37 4.73 6.12
CA TYR A 75 11.76 5.12 6.40
C TYR A 75 12.56 3.84 6.65
N ARG A 76 13.58 3.60 5.81
CA ARG A 76 14.35 2.34 5.77
C ARG A 76 13.47 1.08 5.64
N GLY A 77 12.36 1.17 4.89
CA GLY A 77 11.37 0.09 4.76
C GLY A 77 11.93 -1.22 4.19
N ASP A 78 12.96 -1.15 3.35
CA ASP A 78 13.60 -2.31 2.72
C ASP A 78 14.75 -2.91 3.55
N GLU A 79 15.09 -2.30 4.70
CA GLU A 79 16.12 -2.82 5.58
C GLU A 79 15.60 -3.93 6.51
N ARG A 80 16.50 -4.83 6.90
CA ARG A 80 16.17 -5.92 7.82
C ARG A 80 16.33 -5.48 9.28
N PHE A 81 15.30 -5.78 10.06
CA PHE A 81 15.26 -5.64 11.51
C PHE A 81 14.87 -6.98 12.17
N PRO A 82 15.38 -7.28 13.38
CA PRO A 82 14.96 -8.47 14.11
C PRO A 82 13.49 -8.33 14.52
N LEU A 83 12.67 -9.33 14.19
CA LEU A 83 11.25 -9.31 14.56
C LEU A 83 11.05 -9.41 16.09
N CYS A 84 11.95 -10.10 16.79
CA CYS A 84 11.76 -10.40 18.22
C CYS A 84 10.33 -10.93 18.44
N SER A 85 9.60 -10.50 19.47
CA SER A 85 8.22 -10.99 19.70
C SER A 85 7.17 -10.54 18.68
N THR A 86 7.46 -9.67 17.70
CA THR A 86 6.46 -9.23 16.71
C THR A 86 6.08 -10.34 15.73
N PHE A 87 6.90 -11.39 15.56
CA PHE A 87 6.57 -12.56 14.75
C PHE A 87 5.24 -13.22 15.18
N LYS A 88 4.87 -13.09 16.46
CA LYS A 88 3.68 -13.73 17.02
C LYS A 88 2.40 -13.30 16.32
N VAL A 89 2.35 -12.10 15.75
CA VAL A 89 1.21 -11.65 14.93
C VAL A 89 1.00 -12.60 13.75
N LEU A 90 2.06 -12.94 13.02
CA LEU A 90 2.01 -13.87 11.89
C LEU A 90 1.73 -15.31 12.33
N ALA A 91 2.28 -15.73 13.47
CA ALA A 91 1.99 -17.05 14.04
C ALA A 91 0.50 -17.19 14.40
N CYS A 92 -0.09 -16.17 15.02
CA CYS A 92 -1.53 -16.15 15.33
C CYS A 92 -2.38 -16.08 14.06
N ALA A 93 -2.02 -15.27 13.07
CA ALA A 93 -2.73 -15.20 11.79
C ALA A 93 -2.74 -16.57 11.08
N THR A 94 -1.61 -17.29 11.10
CA THR A 94 -1.52 -18.65 10.55
C THR A 94 -2.38 -19.63 11.33
N LEU A 95 -2.40 -19.54 12.67
CA LEU A 95 -3.27 -20.37 13.50
C LEU A 95 -4.75 -20.13 13.16
N LEU A 96 -5.17 -18.87 13.05
CA LEU A 96 -6.54 -18.51 12.69
C LEU A 96 -6.91 -18.99 11.28
N SER A 97 -6.03 -18.85 10.30
CA SER A 97 -6.24 -19.40 8.95
C SER A 97 -6.47 -20.93 8.97
N ARG A 98 -5.77 -21.66 9.85
CA ARG A 98 -6.01 -23.10 10.03
C ARG A 98 -7.34 -23.41 10.72
N VAL A 99 -7.82 -22.52 11.59
CA VAL A 99 -9.16 -22.64 12.19
C VAL A 99 -10.22 -22.44 11.13
N ASP A 100 -10.08 -21.40 10.30
CA ASP A 100 -11.02 -21.13 9.20
C ASP A 100 -11.08 -22.28 8.20
N ALA A 101 -9.94 -22.95 7.96
CA ALA A 101 -9.87 -24.15 7.13
C ALA A 101 -10.39 -25.43 7.80
N GLY A 102 -10.87 -25.36 9.05
CA GLY A 102 -11.33 -26.52 9.83
C GLY A 102 -10.23 -27.49 10.25
N ALA A 103 -8.96 -27.11 10.10
CA ALA A 103 -7.80 -27.97 10.40
C ALA A 103 -7.42 -27.97 11.89
N THR A 104 -7.94 -27.03 12.68
CA THR A 104 -7.79 -26.97 14.14
C THR A 104 -8.96 -26.22 14.77
N GLN A 105 -9.09 -26.30 16.10
CA GLN A 105 -10.13 -25.58 16.86
C GLN A 105 -9.45 -24.70 17.93
N LEU A 106 -10.05 -23.55 18.25
CA LEU A 106 -9.50 -22.60 19.22
C LEU A 106 -9.65 -23.06 20.67
N ASP A 107 -10.67 -23.88 20.96
CA ASP A 107 -10.93 -24.48 22.26
C ASP A 107 -10.14 -25.78 22.51
N ARG A 108 -9.36 -26.21 21.51
CA ARG A 108 -8.45 -27.35 21.64
C ARG A 108 -7.47 -27.10 22.79
N ARG A 109 -7.51 -27.97 23.80
CA ARG A 109 -6.54 -27.94 24.90
C ARG A 109 -5.18 -28.42 24.43
N VAL A 110 -4.14 -27.66 24.78
CA VAL A 110 -2.73 -28.02 24.58
C VAL A 110 -2.14 -28.32 25.96
N ALA A 111 -1.73 -29.57 26.16
CA ALA A 111 -0.99 -29.96 27.35
C ALA A 111 0.49 -29.58 27.19
N TYR A 112 1.10 -29.09 28.26
CA TYR A 112 2.53 -28.79 28.34
C TYR A 112 3.02 -29.13 29.76
N GLU A 113 4.31 -29.43 29.86
CA GLU A 113 4.98 -29.76 31.12
C GLU A 113 5.64 -28.52 31.72
N ARG A 114 6.03 -28.61 33.00
CA ARG A 114 6.75 -27.50 33.65
C ARG A 114 8.08 -27.21 32.94
N ALA A 115 8.72 -28.23 32.38
CA ALA A 115 9.98 -28.10 31.64
C ALA A 115 9.82 -27.29 30.34
N ASP A 116 8.61 -27.18 29.78
CA ASP A 116 8.34 -26.41 28.55
C ASP A 116 8.24 -24.89 28.82
N LEU A 117 8.18 -24.49 30.09
CA LEU A 117 8.03 -23.08 30.46
C LEU A 117 9.34 -22.32 30.29
N VAL A 118 9.33 -21.34 29.39
CA VAL A 118 10.44 -20.41 29.20
C VAL A 118 10.25 -19.11 29.98
N THR A 119 11.35 -18.37 30.17
CA THR A 119 11.36 -17.04 30.77
C THR A 119 10.32 -16.11 30.12
N TYR A 120 9.70 -15.24 30.92
CA TYR A 120 8.66 -14.29 30.48
C TYR A 120 7.33 -14.94 30.05
N SER A 121 6.83 -15.89 30.86
CA SER A 121 5.52 -16.56 30.68
C SER A 121 4.54 -16.26 31.86
N PRO A 122 3.95 -15.04 31.95
CA PRO A 122 3.19 -14.58 33.11
C PRO A 122 1.69 -14.98 33.15
N SER A 123 0.98 -15.05 32.02
CA SER A 123 -0.44 -15.44 32.00
C SER A 123 -0.57 -16.96 32.00
N ARG A 124 -0.91 -17.54 33.17
CA ARG A 124 -1.13 -18.98 33.37
C ARG A 124 -2.46 -19.22 34.07
N SER A 125 -3.56 -19.21 33.33
CA SER A 125 -4.84 -19.71 33.85
C SER A 125 -5.05 -21.17 33.43
N THR A 126 -4.83 -22.05 34.41
CA THR A 126 -5.52 -23.33 34.58
C THR A 126 -5.42 -24.34 33.42
N THR A 127 -4.30 -25.08 33.34
CA THR A 127 -4.32 -26.47 32.83
C THR A 127 -3.29 -27.30 33.57
N ARG A 128 -3.69 -28.53 33.90
CA ARG A 128 -3.05 -29.44 34.86
C ARG A 128 -1.62 -29.76 34.40
N VAL A 129 -0.62 -29.20 35.09
CA VAL A 129 0.78 -29.66 34.99
C VAL A 129 0.77 -31.12 35.46
N ARG A 130 0.99 -32.07 34.56
CA ARG A 130 1.37 -33.42 35.00
C ARG A 130 2.77 -33.30 35.60
N ALA A 131 2.88 -33.77 36.84
CA ALA A 131 4.13 -33.86 37.58
C ALA A 131 5.02 -34.96 37.00
#